data_AF-A0A5J6L512-F1
#
_entry.id   AF-A0A5J6L512-F1
#
_cell.length_a   1.000
_cell.length_b   1.000
_cell.length_c   1.000
_cell.angle_alpha   90.00
_cell.angle_beta   90.00
_cell.angle_gamma   90.00
#
_symmetry.space_group_name_H-M   'P 1'
#
loop_
_entity.id
_entity.type
_entity.pdbx_description
1 polymer ?
#
loop_
_entity_poly.entity_id
_entity_poly.type
_entity_poly.pdbx_seq_one_letter_code
_entity_poly.pdbx_strand_id
1 'polypeptide(L)'
;MLEHLDPTTSMWKRHLLVITADCDFANNKHRGRITCVPLITAEEYLLAMHLPKQQALSSERFVRELQEEVAKIGSWRITDERLMEWVLEVESPTDIPAALGADPTQSATVERLARGLRAVNEVHHTFELASAALLEAQLLHNHPQSRANAASRLRSTVTNLFKQQPGDALFLSSIAPGHSQGYFAYLRQIEQVWEQDVALSTDRTSHEYHRISRFPDRYSHALVQQFAMVFMPIGLPTEYELSRGRYASAFEGVVA
;
A
#
# COMPACT_ATOMS: atom_id res chain seq x y z
N MET A 1 19.86 9.21 2.44
CA MET A 1 18.81 8.70 1.53
C MET A 1 19.43 8.46 0.18
N LEU A 2 18.96 7.44 -0.52
CA LEU A 2 19.46 7.01 -1.82
C LEU A 2 18.35 7.17 -2.86
N GLU A 3 18.74 7.45 -4.10
CA GLU A 3 17.88 7.44 -5.27
C GLU A 3 18.50 6.57 -6.37
N HIS A 4 17.69 5.71 -6.97
CA HIS A 4 18.09 4.87 -8.09
C HIS A 4 18.23 5.70 -9.37
N LEU A 5 19.25 5.44 -10.19
CA LEU A 5 19.51 6.21 -11.42
C LEU A 5 18.52 5.91 -12.56
N ASP A 6 18.01 4.68 -12.64
CA ASP A 6 16.93 4.33 -13.58
C ASP A 6 15.57 4.83 -13.06
N PRO A 7 14.92 5.79 -13.75
CA PRO A 7 13.62 6.33 -13.35
C PRO A 7 12.47 5.32 -13.49
N THR A 8 12.64 4.25 -14.27
CA THR A 8 11.63 3.20 -14.47
C THR A 8 11.59 2.19 -13.32
N THR A 9 12.53 2.31 -12.38
CA THR A 9 12.61 1.47 -11.19
C THR A 9 11.32 1.53 -10.39
N SER A 10 10.90 0.37 -9.89
CA SER A 10 9.73 0.24 -9.03
C SER A 10 9.80 1.19 -7.84
N MET A 11 8.65 1.65 -7.36
CA MET A 11 8.55 2.54 -6.19
C MET A 11 9.24 1.99 -4.93
N TRP A 12 9.37 0.66 -4.85
CA TRP A 12 10.04 -0.06 -3.76
C TRP A 12 11.55 0.11 -3.72
N LYS A 13 12.16 0.51 -4.84
CA LYS A 13 13.62 0.62 -4.99
C LYS A 13 14.07 2.00 -5.44
N ARG A 14 13.14 2.85 -5.90
CA ARG A 14 13.44 4.17 -6.46
C ARG A 14 14.08 5.10 -5.44
N HIS A 15 13.46 5.24 -4.27
CA HIS A 15 13.96 6.08 -3.18
C HIS A 15 14.09 5.25 -1.91
N LEU A 16 15.25 5.32 -1.27
CA LEU A 16 15.56 4.49 -0.12
C LEU A 16 16.06 5.34 1.06
N LEU A 17 15.53 5.06 2.25
CA LEU A 17 16.04 5.58 3.50
C LEU A 17 16.97 4.54 4.13
N VAL A 18 18.25 4.88 4.23
CA VAL A 18 19.24 4.06 4.93
C VAL A 18 18.89 4.01 6.42
N ILE A 19 18.75 2.80 6.95
CA ILE A 19 18.52 2.54 8.38
C ILE A 19 19.68 1.80 9.04
N THR A 20 20.72 1.47 8.26
CA THR A 20 21.98 0.94 8.81
C THR A 20 22.57 1.95 9.79
N ALA A 21 22.96 1.49 10.98
CA ALA A 21 23.46 2.36 12.03
C ALA A 21 24.86 2.91 11.68
N ASP A 22 25.14 4.16 12.08
CA ASP A 22 26.45 4.79 11.88
C ASP A 22 27.58 3.96 12.51
N CYS A 23 27.32 3.29 13.65
CA CYS A 23 28.30 2.42 14.30
C CYS A 23 28.59 1.14 13.50
N ASP A 24 27.66 0.67 12.66
CA ASP A 24 27.88 -0.49 11.78
C ASP A 24 28.71 -0.11 10.56
N PHE A 25 28.57 1.12 10.06
CA PHE A 25 29.48 1.70 9.07
C PHE A 25 30.89 1.85 9.66
N ALA A 26 31.02 2.51 10.81
CA ALA A 26 32.31 2.79 11.44
C ALA A 26 33.12 1.53 11.79
N ASN A 27 32.44 0.43 12.14
CA ASN A 27 33.08 -0.84 12.51
C ASN A 27 33.06 -1.89 11.38
N ASN A 28 32.64 -1.52 10.17
CA ASN A 28 32.50 -2.44 9.03
C ASN A 28 31.68 -3.72 9.34
N LYS A 29 30.65 -3.59 10.18
CA LYS A 29 29.79 -4.72 10.62
C LYS A 29 28.70 -5.07 9.61
N HIS A 30 28.47 -4.18 8.65
CA HIS A 30 27.43 -4.28 7.64
C HIS A 30 27.84 -5.17 6.44
N ARG A 31 29.11 -5.63 6.38
CA ARG A 31 29.63 -6.58 5.37
C ARG A 31 29.36 -6.14 3.92
N GLY A 32 29.49 -4.83 3.64
CA GLY A 32 29.23 -4.24 2.33
C GLY A 32 27.75 -4.19 1.95
N ARG A 33 26.82 -4.47 2.87
CA ARG A 33 25.36 -4.36 2.65
C ARG A 33 24.79 -3.20 3.43
N ILE A 34 24.03 -2.36 2.75
CA ILE A 34 23.32 -1.24 3.34
C ILE A 34 21.84 -1.62 3.44
N THR A 35 21.36 -1.72 4.68
CA THR A 35 19.94 -1.91 4.99
C THR A 35 19.18 -0.60 4.85
N CYS A 36 18.08 -0.67 4.11
CA CYS A 36 17.24 0.46 3.74
C CYS A 36 15.75 0.12 3.92
N VAL A 37 14.92 1.17 3.98
CA VAL A 37 13.46 1.06 3.80
C VAL A 37 13.02 1.93 2.62
N PRO A 38 12.01 1.52 1.84
CA PRO A 38 11.51 2.30 0.72
C PRO A 38 10.84 3.60 1.16
N LEU A 39 11.08 4.65 0.39
CA LEU A 39 10.40 5.93 0.46
C LEU A 39 9.45 6.02 -0.74
N ILE A 40 8.16 5.83 -0.48
CA ILE A 40 7.11 5.80 -1.51
C ILE A 40 6.49 7.18 -1.59
N THR A 41 6.22 7.72 -2.78
CA THR A 41 5.54 9.02 -2.87
C THR A 41 4.15 8.94 -2.26
N ALA A 42 3.62 10.06 -1.76
CA ALA A 42 2.29 10.08 -1.16
C ALA A 42 1.21 9.57 -2.13
N GLU A 43 1.31 9.94 -3.41
CA GLU A 43 0.38 9.48 -4.45
C GLU A 43 0.48 7.97 -4.69
N GLU A 44 1.69 7.42 -4.88
CA GLU A 44 1.90 5.98 -5.07
C GLU A 44 1.42 5.19 -3.84
N TYR A 45 1.67 5.69 -2.63
CA TYR A 45 1.19 5.05 -1.41
C TYR A 45 -0.35 5.04 -1.37
N LEU A 46 -0.99 6.16 -1.71
CA LEU A 46 -2.45 6.24 -1.76
C LEU A 46 -3.04 5.26 -2.78
N LEU A 47 -2.47 5.21 -3.98
CA LEU A 47 -2.89 4.31 -5.06
C LEU A 47 -2.68 2.84 -4.73
N ALA A 48 -1.51 2.47 -4.19
CA ALA A 48 -1.15 1.07 -4.00
C ALA A 48 -1.65 0.48 -2.67
N MET A 49 -1.85 1.31 -1.63
CA MET A 49 -2.12 0.82 -0.27
C MET A 49 -3.43 1.31 0.33
N HIS A 50 -3.84 2.54 0.02
CA HIS A 50 -5.02 3.13 0.64
C HIS A 50 -6.30 2.87 -0.17
N LEU A 51 -6.28 3.21 -1.46
CA LEU A 51 -7.43 3.09 -2.34
C LEU A 51 -7.92 1.65 -2.51
N PRO A 52 -7.06 0.61 -2.63
CA PRO A 52 -7.53 -0.77 -2.75
C PRO A 52 -8.41 -1.21 -1.59
N LYS A 53 -8.15 -0.70 -0.37
CA LYS A 53 -9.01 -0.96 0.81
C LYS A 53 -10.38 -0.31 0.66
N GLN A 54 -10.45 0.91 0.13
CA GLN A 54 -11.72 1.60 -0.13
C GLN A 54 -12.48 0.95 -1.29
N GLN A 55 -11.77 0.53 -2.33
CA GLN A 55 -12.33 -0.19 -3.48
C GLN A 55 -12.91 -1.54 -3.05
N ALA A 56 -12.21 -2.31 -2.21
CA ALA A 56 -12.71 -3.57 -1.67
C ALA A 56 -14.02 -3.36 -0.88
N LEU A 57 -14.04 -2.42 0.07
CA LEU A 57 -15.24 -2.11 0.86
C LEU A 57 -16.42 -1.65 -0.01
N SER A 58 -16.15 -0.84 -1.04
CA SER A 58 -17.19 -0.38 -1.95
C SER A 58 -17.68 -1.52 -2.86
N SER A 59 -16.78 -2.39 -3.31
CA SER A 59 -17.11 -3.56 -4.15
C SER A 59 -17.97 -4.55 -3.39
N GLU A 60 -17.60 -4.89 -2.16
CA GLU A 60 -18.41 -5.75 -1.27
C GLU A 60 -19.83 -5.21 -1.09
N ARG A 61 -19.97 -3.89 -0.99
CA ARG A 61 -21.29 -3.25 -0.89
C ARG A 61 -22.07 -3.36 -2.20
N PHE A 62 -21.45 -3.12 -3.35
CA PHE A 62 -22.10 -3.30 -4.65
C PHE A 62 -22.54 -4.73 -4.90
N VAL A 63 -21.67 -5.70 -4.61
CA VAL A 63 -21.99 -7.12 -4.78
C VAL A 63 -23.20 -7.50 -3.93
N ARG A 64 -23.27 -7.03 -2.68
CA ARG A 64 -24.44 -7.23 -1.82
C ARG A 64 -25.72 -6.61 -2.36
N GLU A 65 -25.66 -5.35 -2.80
CA GLU A 65 -26.81 -4.66 -3.39
C GLU A 65 -27.25 -5.35 -4.71
N LEU A 66 -26.30 -5.85 -5.51
CA LEU A 66 -26.59 -6.64 -6.71
C LEU A 66 -27.23 -7.99 -6.37
N GLN A 67 -26.73 -8.71 -5.37
CA GLN A 67 -27.34 -9.96 -4.90
C GLN A 67 -28.80 -9.78 -4.49
N GLU A 68 -29.10 -8.69 -3.78
CA GLU A 68 -30.47 -8.34 -3.39
C GLU A 68 -31.37 -8.13 -4.60
N GLU A 69 -30.89 -7.48 -5.66
CA GLU A 69 -31.65 -7.31 -6.90
C GLU A 69 -31.79 -8.61 -7.69
N VAL A 70 -30.72 -9.41 -7.79
CA VAL A 70 -30.74 -10.73 -8.45
C VAL A 70 -31.76 -11.66 -7.79
N ALA A 71 -31.83 -11.67 -6.45
CA ALA A 71 -32.78 -12.47 -5.69
C ALA A 71 -34.25 -12.05 -5.92
N LYS A 72 -34.52 -10.79 -6.29
CA LYS A 72 -35.87 -10.32 -6.64
C LYS A 72 -36.30 -10.73 -8.04
N ILE A 73 -35.35 -10.88 -8.96
CA ILE A 73 -35.63 -11.24 -10.37
C ILE A 73 -35.94 -12.74 -10.49
N GLY A 74 -35.30 -13.59 -9.70
CA GLY A 74 -35.56 -15.03 -9.72
C GLY A 74 -34.74 -15.83 -8.72
N SER A 75 -34.85 -17.16 -8.80
CA SER A 75 -34.18 -18.11 -7.90
C SER A 75 -32.74 -18.42 -8.34
N TRP A 76 -31.98 -17.39 -8.70
CA TRP A 76 -30.58 -17.53 -9.09
C TRP A 76 -29.73 -17.89 -7.87
N ARG A 77 -28.81 -18.87 -8.04
CA ARG A 77 -27.80 -19.22 -7.03
C ARG A 77 -26.43 -18.85 -7.57
N ILE A 78 -26.04 -17.59 -7.37
CA ILE A 78 -24.74 -17.05 -7.76
C ILE A 78 -24.02 -16.65 -6.48
N THR A 79 -22.75 -17.02 -6.32
CA THR A 79 -21.95 -16.57 -5.17
C THR A 79 -21.48 -15.13 -5.37
N ASP A 80 -21.08 -14.46 -4.30
CA ASP A 80 -20.58 -13.08 -4.35
C ASP A 80 -19.36 -12.94 -5.26
N GLU A 81 -18.43 -13.89 -5.18
CA GLU A 81 -17.24 -13.94 -6.03
C GLU A 81 -17.63 -14.10 -7.50
N ARG A 82 -18.55 -15.02 -7.81
CA ARG A 82 -18.96 -15.26 -9.19
C ARG A 82 -19.74 -14.09 -9.77
N LEU A 83 -20.56 -13.42 -8.96
CA LEU A 83 -21.30 -12.23 -9.39
C LEU A 83 -20.35 -11.08 -9.71
N MET A 84 -19.32 -10.89 -8.87
CA MET A 84 -18.27 -9.90 -9.12
C MET A 84 -17.51 -10.22 -10.41
N GLU A 85 -17.01 -11.44 -10.58
CA GLU A 85 -16.32 -11.88 -11.80
C GLU A 85 -17.18 -11.66 -13.04
N TRP A 86 -18.44 -12.09 -13.00
CA TRP A 86 -19.35 -11.96 -14.13
C TRP A 86 -19.56 -10.49 -14.55
N VAL A 87 -19.72 -9.58 -13.57
CA VAL A 87 -19.85 -8.15 -13.85
C VAL A 87 -18.60 -7.60 -14.52
N LEU A 88 -17.41 -8.06 -14.13
CA LEU A 88 -16.13 -7.60 -14.68
C LEU A 88 -15.79 -8.24 -16.04
N GLU A 89 -16.31 -9.44 -16.33
CA GLU A 89 -16.07 -10.18 -17.57
C GLU A 89 -16.88 -9.68 -18.77
N VAL A 90 -18.15 -9.28 -18.56
CA VAL A 90 -19.02 -8.90 -19.69
C VAL A 90 -18.54 -7.63 -20.40
N GLU A 91 -18.85 -7.43 -21.67
CA GLU A 91 -18.43 -6.20 -22.36
C GLU A 91 -19.29 -5.01 -21.93
N SER A 92 -20.62 -5.18 -21.86
CA SER A 92 -21.54 -4.13 -21.48
C SER A 92 -22.29 -4.46 -20.17
N PRO A 93 -22.44 -3.49 -19.24
CA PRO A 93 -23.27 -3.65 -18.05
C PRO A 93 -24.75 -3.93 -18.35
N THR A 94 -25.22 -3.60 -19.56
CA THR A 94 -26.59 -3.90 -20.04
C THR A 94 -26.84 -5.40 -20.22
N ASP A 95 -25.79 -6.19 -20.38
CA ASP A 95 -25.92 -7.61 -20.73
C ASP A 95 -26.33 -8.44 -19.51
N ILE A 96 -26.00 -7.95 -18.31
CA ILE A 96 -26.34 -8.57 -17.03
C ILE A 96 -27.86 -8.62 -16.79
N PRO A 97 -28.61 -7.50 -16.80
CA PRO A 97 -30.05 -7.55 -16.61
C PRO A 97 -30.77 -8.33 -17.72
N ALA A 98 -30.27 -8.28 -18.96
CA ALA A 98 -30.81 -9.06 -20.06
C ALA A 98 -30.67 -10.57 -19.82
N ALA A 99 -29.50 -11.02 -19.37
CA ALA A 99 -29.24 -12.42 -19.02
C ALA A 99 -30.07 -12.89 -17.81
N LEU A 100 -30.35 -12.00 -16.86
CA LEU A 100 -31.21 -12.28 -15.71
C LEU A 100 -32.71 -12.35 -16.06
N GLY A 101 -33.11 -11.86 -17.24
CA GLY A 101 -34.52 -11.73 -17.61
C GLY A 101 -35.24 -10.65 -16.80
N ALA A 102 -34.53 -9.60 -16.39
CA ALA A 102 -35.06 -8.52 -15.57
C ALA A 102 -36.12 -7.69 -16.31
N ASP A 103 -37.15 -7.23 -15.59
CA ASP A 103 -38.10 -6.25 -16.14
C ASP A 103 -37.42 -4.87 -16.36
N PRO A 104 -38.07 -3.88 -17.02
CA PRO A 104 -37.43 -2.58 -17.28
C PRO A 104 -36.98 -1.80 -16.02
N THR A 105 -37.70 -1.93 -14.90
CA THR A 105 -37.37 -1.24 -13.64
C THR A 105 -36.19 -1.92 -12.95
N GLN A 106 -36.21 -3.25 -12.90
CA GLN A 106 -35.13 -4.06 -12.37
C GLN A 106 -33.86 -3.90 -13.23
N SER A 107 -34.02 -3.86 -14.55
CA SER A 107 -32.91 -3.72 -15.51
C SER A 107 -32.11 -2.45 -15.26
N ALA A 108 -32.78 -1.30 -15.12
CA ALA A 108 -32.12 -0.04 -14.84
C ALA A 108 -31.35 -0.07 -13.51
N THR A 109 -31.88 -0.75 -12.49
CA THR A 109 -31.24 -0.84 -11.18
C THR A 109 -30.01 -1.74 -11.21
N VAL A 110 -30.12 -2.95 -11.77
CA VAL A 110 -29.01 -3.90 -11.91
C VAL A 110 -27.89 -3.29 -12.76
N GLU A 111 -28.24 -2.68 -13.90
CA GLU A 111 -27.26 -2.05 -14.77
C GLU A 111 -26.51 -0.93 -14.04
N ARG A 112 -27.23 -0.07 -13.30
CA ARG A 112 -26.62 1.02 -12.53
C ARG A 112 -25.63 0.50 -11.48
N LEU A 113 -25.99 -0.55 -10.74
CA LEU A 113 -25.13 -1.16 -9.74
C LEU A 113 -23.92 -1.87 -10.37
N ALA A 114 -24.12 -2.56 -11.50
CA ALA A 114 -23.05 -3.19 -12.26
C ALA A 114 -22.03 -2.17 -12.81
N ARG A 115 -22.51 -1.04 -13.35
CA ARG A 115 -21.66 0.09 -13.74
C ARG A 115 -20.86 0.62 -12.55
N GLY A 116 -21.49 0.74 -11.38
CA GLY A 116 -20.81 1.16 -10.15
C GLY A 116 -19.71 0.19 -9.74
N LEU A 117 -19.99 -1.11 -9.72
CA LEU A 117 -18.99 -2.13 -9.40
C LEU A 117 -17.79 -2.08 -10.36
N ARG A 118 -18.03 -1.91 -11.66
CA ARG A 118 -16.94 -1.74 -12.63
C ARG A 118 -16.12 -0.49 -12.39
N ALA A 119 -16.77 0.66 -12.20
CA ALA A 119 -16.09 1.93 -12.00
C ALA A 119 -15.18 1.91 -10.75
N VAL A 120 -15.56 1.17 -9.69
CA VAL A 120 -14.70 1.00 -8.51
C VAL A 120 -13.46 0.16 -8.81
N ASN A 121 -13.57 -0.83 -9.69
CA ASN A 121 -12.52 -1.81 -9.98
C ASN A 121 -11.68 -1.44 -11.22
N GLU A 122 -11.94 -0.30 -11.84
CA GLU A 122 -11.14 0.20 -12.95
C GLU A 122 -9.73 0.58 -12.46
N VAL A 123 -8.72 0.24 -13.28
CA VAL A 123 -7.32 0.55 -12.99
C VAL A 123 -7.05 1.99 -13.37
N HIS A 124 -6.66 2.79 -12.38
CA HIS A 124 -6.30 4.19 -12.57
C HIS A 124 -4.85 4.43 -12.17
N HIS A 125 -4.16 5.29 -12.94
CA HIS A 125 -2.73 5.58 -12.73
C HIS A 125 -2.47 6.83 -11.88
N THR A 126 -3.49 7.63 -11.58
CA THR A 126 -3.37 8.82 -10.73
C THR A 126 -4.39 8.78 -9.62
N PHE A 127 -4.03 9.36 -8.47
CA PHE A 127 -4.92 9.40 -7.32
C PHE A 127 -6.19 10.22 -7.62
N GLU A 128 -6.05 11.30 -8.38
CA GLU A 128 -7.17 12.15 -8.80
C GLU A 128 -8.24 11.35 -9.55
N LEU A 129 -7.85 10.62 -10.61
CA LEU A 129 -8.77 9.82 -11.41
C LEU A 129 -9.41 8.70 -10.57
N ALA A 130 -8.60 7.99 -9.78
CA ALA A 130 -9.10 6.90 -8.93
C ALA A 130 -10.10 7.41 -7.88
N SER A 131 -9.80 8.55 -7.25
CA SER A 131 -10.67 9.14 -6.24
C SER A 131 -11.97 9.68 -6.83
N ALA A 132 -11.92 10.24 -8.04
CA ALA A 132 -13.10 10.68 -8.77
C ALA A 132 -13.99 9.50 -9.17
N ALA A 133 -13.42 8.43 -9.74
CA ALA A 133 -14.15 7.22 -10.10
C ALA A 133 -14.83 6.56 -8.89
N LEU A 134 -14.11 6.44 -7.77
CA LEU A 134 -14.68 5.94 -6.51
C LEU A 134 -15.84 6.83 -6.01
N LEU A 135 -15.70 8.16 -6.11
CA LEU A 135 -16.76 9.10 -5.73
C LEU A 135 -18.00 8.96 -6.62
N GLU A 136 -17.82 8.90 -7.95
CA GLU A 136 -18.94 8.71 -8.88
C GLU A 136 -19.64 7.37 -8.64
N ALA A 137 -18.86 6.30 -8.43
CA ALA A 137 -19.42 5.00 -8.14
C ALA A 137 -20.29 5.05 -6.88
N GLN A 138 -19.87 5.71 -5.79
CA GLN A 138 -20.67 5.81 -4.56
C GLN A 138 -22.07 6.42 -4.78
N LEU A 139 -22.28 7.20 -5.84
CA LEU A 139 -23.59 7.78 -6.20
C LEU A 139 -24.52 6.77 -6.88
N LEU A 140 -24.00 5.62 -7.31
CA LEU A 140 -24.74 4.57 -8.00
C LEU A 140 -25.35 3.52 -7.05
N HIS A 141 -25.07 3.58 -5.74
CA HIS A 141 -25.71 2.73 -4.74
C HIS A 141 -27.22 2.93 -4.66
N ASN A 142 -27.95 1.93 -4.15
CA ASN A 142 -29.41 2.01 -3.92
C ASN A 142 -29.82 3.19 -3.03
N HIS A 143 -29.01 3.47 -1.99
CA HIS A 143 -29.17 4.63 -1.12
C HIS A 143 -27.88 5.44 -1.14
N PRO A 144 -27.69 6.28 -2.17
CA PRO A 144 -26.47 7.05 -2.32
C PRO A 144 -26.44 8.18 -1.29
N GLN A 145 -25.25 8.44 -0.74
CA GLN A 145 -25.05 9.68 0.01
C GLN A 145 -25.06 10.87 -0.95
N SER A 146 -25.32 12.07 -0.44
CA SER A 146 -25.10 13.27 -1.26
C SER A 146 -23.64 13.34 -1.70
N ARG A 147 -23.39 13.87 -2.91
CA ARG A 147 -22.04 14.04 -3.45
C ARG A 147 -21.10 14.79 -2.50
N ALA A 148 -21.62 15.81 -1.81
CA ALA A 148 -20.87 16.57 -0.81
C ALA A 148 -20.44 15.69 0.38
N ASN A 149 -21.33 14.83 0.87
CA ASN A 149 -21.04 13.94 2.00
C ASN A 149 -20.05 12.83 1.60
N ALA A 150 -20.23 12.23 0.43
CA ALA A 150 -19.31 11.23 -0.12
C ALA A 150 -17.90 11.82 -0.31
N ALA A 151 -17.80 13.00 -0.92
CA ALA A 151 -16.52 13.71 -1.09
C ALA A 151 -15.89 14.11 0.25
N SER A 152 -16.69 14.54 1.24
CA SER A 152 -16.23 14.86 2.58
C SER A 152 -15.64 13.62 3.29
N ARG A 153 -16.31 12.47 3.18
CA ARG A 153 -15.86 11.21 3.75
C ARG A 153 -14.56 10.72 3.09
N LEU A 154 -14.46 10.74 1.77
CA LEU A 154 -13.23 10.36 1.08
C LEU A 154 -12.06 11.28 1.51
N ARG A 155 -12.30 12.59 1.54
CA ARG A 155 -11.30 13.57 2.01
C ARG A 155 -10.88 13.32 3.45
N SER A 156 -11.82 12.99 4.34
CA SER A 156 -11.49 12.74 5.75
C SER A 156 -10.67 11.46 5.92
N THR A 157 -10.95 10.40 5.16
CA THR A 157 -10.13 9.17 5.17
C THR A 157 -8.69 9.43 4.75
N VAL A 158 -8.49 10.19 3.67
CA VAL A 158 -7.16 10.58 3.18
C VAL A 158 -6.46 11.50 4.19
N THR A 159 -7.17 12.51 4.70
CA THR A 159 -6.61 13.44 5.70
C THR A 159 -6.18 12.71 6.97
N ASN A 160 -6.98 11.74 7.41
CA ASN A 160 -6.70 10.94 8.59
C ASN A 160 -5.45 10.07 8.40
N LEU A 161 -5.17 9.58 7.18
CA LEU A 161 -3.94 8.84 6.90
C LEU A 161 -2.68 9.66 7.22
N PHE A 162 -2.67 10.96 6.93
CA PHE A 162 -1.53 11.83 7.23
C PHE A 162 -1.45 12.22 8.72
N LYS A 163 -2.61 12.36 9.38
CA LYS A 163 -2.70 12.71 10.81
C LYS A 163 -2.42 11.53 11.74
N GLN A 164 -2.90 10.35 11.37
CA GLN A 164 -2.84 9.09 12.10
C GLN A 164 -2.25 8.05 11.17
N GLN A 165 -0.92 8.09 11.07
CA GLN A 165 -0.19 7.23 10.15
C GLN A 165 -0.33 5.77 10.57
N PRO A 166 -0.43 4.83 9.62
CA PRO A 166 -0.36 3.42 9.91
C PRO A 166 0.92 3.09 10.69
N GLY A 167 0.84 2.14 11.63
CA GLY A 167 1.99 1.82 12.49
C GLY A 167 3.25 1.39 11.73
N ASP A 168 3.10 1.01 10.46
CA ASP A 168 4.16 0.59 9.54
C ASP A 168 4.60 1.63 8.50
N ALA A 169 4.11 2.87 8.58
CA ALA A 169 4.49 3.92 7.65
C ALA A 169 4.74 5.25 8.37
N LEU A 170 5.82 5.95 8.01
CA LEU A 170 6.15 7.28 8.51
C LEU A 170 6.08 8.31 7.38
N PHE A 171 5.26 9.35 7.51
CA PHE A 171 5.20 10.42 6.52
C PHE A 171 6.33 11.44 6.68
N LEU A 172 6.96 11.78 5.57
CA LEU A 172 8.00 12.79 5.41
C LEU A 172 7.54 13.78 4.35
N SER A 173 7.44 15.07 4.69
CA SER A 173 7.03 16.10 3.72
C SER A 173 8.04 16.32 2.59
N SER A 174 9.32 16.05 2.85
CA SER A 174 10.40 16.13 1.88
C SER A 174 11.55 15.21 2.26
N ILE A 175 12.22 14.67 1.23
CA ILE A 175 13.35 13.74 1.39
C ILE A 175 14.69 14.36 0.95
N ALA A 176 14.65 15.36 0.05
CA ALA A 176 15.82 16.10 -0.44
C ALA A 176 15.35 17.42 -1.11
N PRO A 177 16.25 18.39 -1.37
CA PRO A 177 15.95 19.50 -2.27
C PRO A 177 15.38 18.99 -3.60
N GLY A 178 14.33 19.62 -4.11
CA GLY A 178 13.61 19.16 -5.31
C GLY A 178 12.66 17.96 -5.08
N HIS A 179 12.64 17.37 -3.88
CA HIS A 179 11.83 16.20 -3.54
C HIS A 179 10.88 16.53 -2.38
N SER A 180 9.85 17.33 -2.66
CA SER A 180 8.90 17.85 -1.66
C SER A 180 7.44 17.46 -1.90
N GLN A 181 7.20 16.40 -2.68
CA GLN A 181 5.86 15.89 -2.99
C GLN A 181 5.23 15.03 -1.87
N GLY A 182 5.91 14.90 -0.73
CA GLY A 182 5.50 14.02 0.35
C GLY A 182 5.81 12.55 0.09
N TYR A 183 6.29 11.85 1.11
CA TYR A 183 6.75 10.48 1.04
C TYR A 183 6.34 9.69 2.28
N PHE A 184 6.06 8.40 2.13
CA PHE A 184 5.92 7.45 3.22
C PHE A 184 7.16 6.54 3.26
N ALA A 185 7.90 6.58 4.36
CA ALA A 185 8.87 5.53 4.67
C ALA A 185 8.09 4.29 5.09
N TYR A 186 8.09 3.26 4.25
CA TYR A 186 7.32 2.04 4.49
C TYR A 186 8.17 1.00 5.19
N LEU A 187 7.93 0.82 6.49
CA LEU A 187 8.85 0.17 7.42
C LEU A 187 8.74 -1.36 7.38
N ARG A 188 7.65 -1.92 6.85
CA ARG A 188 7.48 -3.38 6.71
C ARG A 188 8.36 -3.99 5.63
N GLN A 189 8.85 -3.19 4.70
CA GLN A 189 9.72 -3.66 3.63
C GLN A 189 11.15 -3.22 3.91
N ILE A 190 12.05 -4.21 3.94
CA ILE A 190 13.47 -3.99 4.14
C ILE A 190 14.17 -4.32 2.84
N GLU A 191 14.91 -3.35 2.32
CA GLU A 191 15.75 -3.49 1.15
C GLU A 191 17.22 -3.57 1.56
N GLN A 192 18.03 -4.27 0.76
CA GLN A 192 19.47 -4.31 0.92
C GLN A 192 20.15 -3.91 -0.38
N VAL A 193 21.02 -2.91 -0.31
CA VAL A 193 21.82 -2.42 -1.43
C VAL A 193 23.29 -2.74 -1.15
N TRP A 194 24.08 -3.08 -2.15
CA TRP A 194 25.52 -3.19 -1.93
C TRP A 194 26.14 -1.80 -1.82
N GLU A 195 27.07 -1.63 -0.89
CA GLU A 195 27.79 -0.36 -0.71
C GLU A 195 28.51 0.08 -1.99
N GLN A 196 29.08 -0.88 -2.74
CA GLN A 196 29.75 -0.60 -4.02
C GLN A 196 28.80 -0.09 -5.11
N ASP A 197 27.49 -0.31 -4.99
CA ASP A 197 26.48 0.14 -5.95
C ASP A 197 25.99 1.56 -5.62
N VAL A 198 26.52 2.18 -4.57
CA VAL A 198 26.17 3.54 -4.14
C VAL A 198 27.30 4.51 -4.47
N ALA A 199 27.01 5.47 -5.35
CA ALA A 199 27.90 6.59 -5.62
C ALA A 199 28.02 7.48 -4.37
N LEU A 200 29.23 7.51 -3.78
CA LEU A 200 29.59 8.42 -2.69
C LEU A 200 30.17 9.75 -3.20
N SER A 201 30.63 9.79 -4.45
CA SER A 201 31.21 10.96 -5.12
C SER A 201 30.30 11.47 -6.25
N THR A 202 30.69 12.54 -6.92
CA THR A 202 29.98 13.10 -8.09
C THR A 202 30.07 12.24 -9.35
N ASP A 203 30.77 11.09 -9.32
CA ASP A 203 30.78 10.17 -10.46
C ASP A 203 29.47 9.36 -10.49
N ARG A 204 28.71 9.54 -11.58
CA ARG A 204 27.33 9.03 -11.72
C ARG A 204 27.23 7.85 -12.68
N THR A 205 28.34 7.41 -13.25
CA THR A 205 28.29 6.57 -14.47
C THR A 205 28.37 5.07 -14.22
N SER A 206 28.78 4.63 -13.02
CA SER A 206 29.05 3.23 -12.70
C SER A 206 28.22 2.64 -11.55
N HIS A 207 27.34 3.43 -10.93
CA HIS A 207 26.61 3.04 -9.71
C HIS A 207 25.10 3.02 -9.94
N GLU A 208 24.37 2.10 -9.30
CA GLU A 208 22.90 2.03 -9.42
C GLU A 208 22.21 3.13 -8.61
N TYR A 209 22.82 3.52 -7.50
CA TYR A 209 22.25 4.45 -6.54
C TYR A 209 23.14 5.67 -6.32
N HIS A 210 22.53 6.80 -6.00
CA HIS A 210 23.24 7.97 -5.53
C HIS A 210 22.64 8.52 -4.24
N ARG A 211 23.49 9.14 -3.42
CA ARG A 211 23.04 9.79 -2.19
C ARG A 211 22.45 11.17 -2.49
N ILE A 212 21.15 11.34 -2.24
CA ILE A 212 20.45 12.62 -2.48
C ILE A 212 20.40 13.55 -1.25
N SER A 213 20.51 12.99 -0.05
CA SER A 213 20.43 13.77 1.19
C SER A 213 20.91 12.99 2.42
N ARG A 214 21.07 13.71 3.54
CA ARG A 214 21.13 13.13 4.89
C ARG A 214 19.73 13.18 5.51
N PHE A 215 19.32 12.10 6.18
CA PHE A 215 18.06 12.12 6.93
C PHE A 215 18.21 13.08 8.12
N PRO A 216 17.26 14.01 8.33
CA PRO A 216 17.36 14.93 9.45
C PRO A 216 17.30 14.20 10.78
N ASP A 217 18.25 14.48 11.68
CA ASP A 217 18.34 13.82 12.99
C ASP A 217 17.03 13.94 13.81
N ARG A 218 16.26 15.02 13.62
CA ARG A 218 14.96 15.24 14.28
C ARG A 218 13.91 14.15 14.02
N TYR A 219 14.02 13.39 12.93
CA TYR A 219 13.10 12.31 12.59
C TYR A 219 13.69 10.91 12.83
N SER A 220 14.98 10.81 13.11
CA SER A 220 15.69 9.54 13.33
C SER A 220 15.08 8.73 14.47
N HIS A 221 14.81 9.37 15.61
CA HIS A 221 14.23 8.71 16.77
C HIS A 221 12.82 8.19 16.49
N ALA A 222 11.97 9.00 15.85
CA ALA A 222 10.61 8.59 15.49
C ALA A 222 10.61 7.40 14.53
N LEU A 223 11.49 7.43 13.52
CA LEU A 223 11.65 6.33 12.57
C LEU A 223 12.11 5.05 13.27
N VAL A 224 13.17 5.11 14.09
CA VAL A 224 13.71 3.93 14.79
C VAL A 224 12.68 3.36 15.75
N GLN A 225 11.97 4.21 16.51
CA GLN A 225 10.91 3.79 17.41
C GLN A 225 9.77 3.09 16.64
N GLN A 226 9.32 3.68 15.53
CA GLN A 226 8.25 3.09 14.73
C GLN A 226 8.69 1.80 14.05
N PHE A 227 9.91 1.75 13.52
CA PHE A 227 10.51 0.54 12.95
C PHE A 227 10.60 -0.57 13.99
N ALA A 228 11.06 -0.25 15.21
CA ALA A 228 11.08 -1.21 16.32
C ALA A 228 9.66 -1.70 16.64
N MET A 229 8.65 -0.84 16.69
CA MET A 229 7.27 -1.26 16.92
C MET A 229 6.72 -2.21 15.85
N VAL A 230 7.17 -2.09 14.59
CA VAL A 230 6.73 -2.99 13.50
C VAL A 230 7.25 -4.40 13.69
N PHE A 231 8.47 -4.56 14.21
CA PHE A 231 9.17 -5.86 14.31
C PHE A 231 9.42 -6.34 15.73
N MET A 232 9.02 -5.59 16.75
CA MET A 232 9.10 -6.06 18.13
C MET A 232 8.21 -7.30 18.25
N PRO A 233 8.79 -8.47 18.54
CA PRO A 233 7.98 -9.63 18.87
C PRO A 233 7.21 -9.28 20.15
N ILE A 234 5.91 -9.58 20.17
CA ILE A 234 5.25 -9.87 21.45
C ILE A 234 6.15 -10.93 22.10
N GLY A 235 6.78 -10.57 23.23
CA GLY A 235 8.05 -11.14 23.72
C GLY A 235 8.24 -12.64 23.47
N LEU A 236 9.47 -13.02 23.10
CA LEU A 236 9.82 -14.42 22.90
C LEU A 236 9.50 -15.23 24.17
N PRO A 237 8.87 -16.42 24.06
CA PRO A 237 8.62 -17.26 25.23
C PRO A 237 9.94 -17.57 25.95
N THR A 238 9.90 -17.66 27.28
CA THR A 238 11.07 -18.01 28.12
C THR A 238 11.75 -19.31 27.66
N GLU A 239 10.99 -20.22 27.06
CA GLU A 239 11.46 -21.47 26.46
C GLU A 239 12.48 -21.26 25.33
N TYR A 240 12.33 -20.20 24.51
CA TYR A 240 13.29 -19.85 23.46
C TYR A 240 14.63 -19.43 24.05
N GLU A 241 14.61 -18.62 25.11
CA GLU A 241 15.83 -18.17 25.79
C GLU A 241 16.59 -19.34 26.44
N LEU A 242 15.87 -20.28 27.06
CA LEU A 242 16.43 -21.51 27.63
C LEU A 242 17.05 -22.41 26.55
N SER A 243 16.37 -22.56 25.40
CA SER A 243 16.88 -23.35 24.27
C SER A 243 18.16 -22.75 23.68
N ARG A 244 18.19 -21.41 23.50
CA ARG A 244 19.38 -20.68 23.04
C ARG A 244 20.56 -20.85 24.00
N GLY A 245 20.32 -20.77 25.30
CA GLY A 245 21.35 -20.99 26.33
C GLY A 245 21.96 -22.39 26.25
N ARG A 246 21.13 -23.42 26.11
CA ARG A 246 21.61 -24.81 25.92
C ARG A 246 22.46 -24.98 24.65
N TYR A 247 22.04 -24.34 23.57
CA TYR A 247 22.80 -24.36 22.31
C TYR A 247 24.17 -23.67 22.45
N ALA A 248 24.25 -22.54 23.16
CA ALA A 248 25.52 -21.86 23.39
C ALA A 248 26.50 -22.73 24.22
N SER A 249 26.02 -23.35 25.31
CA SER A 249 26.85 -24.22 26.15
C SER A 249 27.34 -25.49 25.43
N ALA A 250 26.65 -25.94 24.38
CA ALA A 250 27.10 -27.07 23.56
C ALA A 250 28.38 -26.76 22.76
N PHE A 251 28.67 -25.48 22.49
CA PHE A 251 29.88 -25.05 21.79
C PHE A 251 31.03 -24.66 22.74
N GLU A 252 30.75 -24.39 24.01
CA GLU A 252 31.78 -24.10 25.02
C GLU A 252 32.71 -25.30 25.27
N GLY A 253 32.23 -26.54 25.05
CA GLY A 253 33.05 -27.75 25.13
C GLY A 253 33.86 -28.09 23.88
N VAL A 254 33.69 -27.35 22.77
CA VAL A 254 34.37 -27.60 21.49
C VAL A 254 35.59 -26.67 21.30
N VAL A 255 35.69 -25.61 22.11
CA VAL A 255 36.76 -24.59 22.04
C VAL A 255 37.70 -24.67 23.26
N ALA A 256 37.72 -25.80 23.98
CA ALA A 256 38.68 -26.08 25.04
C ALA A 256 39.89 -26.88 24.50
#